data_AF-A0ABD6AWE4-F1
#
_entry.id   AF-A0ABD6AWE4-F1
#
_cell.length_a   1.000
_cell.length_b   1.000
_cell.length_c   1.000
_cell.angle_alpha   90.00
_cell.angle_beta   90.00
_cell.angle_gamma   90.00
#
_symmetry.space_group_name_H-M   'P 1'
#
loop_
_entity.id
_entity.type
_entity.pdbx_description
1 polymer ?
#
loop_
_entity_poly.entity_id
_entity_poly.type
_entity_poly.pdbx_seq_one_letter_code
_entity_poly.pdbx_strand_id
1 'polypeptide(L)'
;MVAPYDHVRVPADAETLPAGVYRVVGSDADRVTLLAVGDETGARVHTGRVERVPLPTFDQFESAESPDPSGGLTRLRDVLGGLALTARLAPRRMAGRPLQTLVGVVLVVVESLGPATVGVSESVLTVAGVFGILALTGAALDMP
;
A
#
# COMPACT_ATOMS: atom_id res chain seq x y z
N MET A 1 -16.15 13.56 15.72
CA MET A 1 -17.18 12.78 15.02
C MET A 1 -16.48 11.57 14.43
N VAL A 2 -16.89 10.36 14.82
CA VAL A 2 -16.23 9.12 14.42
C VAL A 2 -16.66 8.77 12.99
N ALA A 3 -15.75 8.79 12.03
CA ALA A 3 -16.05 8.39 10.66
C ALA A 3 -15.54 6.95 10.41
N PRO A 4 -16.31 6.13 9.66
CA PRO A 4 -15.78 4.89 9.12
C PRO A 4 -14.49 5.17 8.34
N TYR A 5 -13.53 4.24 8.42
CA TYR A 5 -12.17 4.32 7.86
C TYR A 5 -11.17 5.21 8.59
N ASP A 6 -11.57 5.93 9.64
CA ASP A 6 -10.61 6.60 10.52
C ASP A 6 -9.68 5.57 11.17
N HIS A 7 -8.43 5.95 11.38
CA HIS A 7 -7.43 5.10 12.03
C HIS A 7 -7.06 5.69 13.38
N VAL A 8 -6.96 4.82 14.38
CA VAL A 8 -6.57 5.19 15.73
C VAL A 8 -5.45 4.28 16.23
N ARG A 9 -4.56 4.84 17.05
CA ARG A 9 -3.51 4.11 17.74
C ARG A 9 -3.93 3.87 19.17
N VAL A 10 -3.87 2.61 19.57
CA VAL A 10 -4.02 2.19 20.95
C VAL A 10 -2.61 2.10 21.56
N PRO A 11 -2.32 2.83 22.64
CA PRO A 11 -1.01 2.81 23.28
C PRO A 11 -0.83 1.56 24.16
N ALA A 12 0.42 1.22 24.50
CA ALA A 12 0.78 0.01 25.26
C ALA A 12 0.23 -0.04 26.68
N ASP A 13 -0.12 1.11 27.25
CA ASP A 13 -0.72 1.28 28.57
C ASP A 13 -2.25 1.18 28.56
N ALA A 14 -2.89 1.03 27.40
CA ALA A 14 -4.33 0.82 27.32
C ALA A 14 -4.69 -0.61 27.77
N GLU A 15 -5.39 -0.73 28.90
CA GLU A 15 -5.83 -2.05 29.41
C GLU A 15 -6.94 -2.68 28.56
N THR A 16 -7.66 -1.90 27.77
CA THR A 16 -8.87 -2.36 27.06
C THR A 16 -8.57 -3.12 25.78
N LEU A 17 -7.46 -2.81 25.12
CA LEU A 17 -7.10 -3.33 23.81
C LEU A 17 -5.59 -3.51 23.73
N PRO A 18 -5.10 -4.57 23.07
CA PRO A 18 -3.67 -4.68 22.79
C PRO A 18 -3.21 -3.51 21.92
N ALA A 19 -2.00 -3.03 22.17
CA ALA A 19 -1.47 -1.91 21.43
C ALA A 19 -1.28 -2.20 19.94
N GLY A 20 -1.44 -1.15 19.14
CA GLY A 20 -1.38 -1.23 17.70
C GLY A 20 -2.29 -0.21 17.01
N VAL A 21 -2.43 -0.37 15.70
CA VAL A 21 -3.24 0.51 14.84
C VAL A 21 -4.54 -0.19 14.48
N TYR A 22 -5.65 0.52 14.70
CA TYR A 22 -7.00 0.06 14.46
C TYR A 22 -7.71 0.98 13.48
N ARG A 23 -8.57 0.40 12.64
CA ARG A 23 -9.44 1.13 11.73
C ARG A 23 -10.87 1.08 12.23
N VAL A 24 -11.55 2.22 12.25
CA VAL A 24 -12.99 2.31 12.50
C VAL A 24 -13.75 1.65 11.35
N VAL A 25 -14.56 0.65 11.67
CA VAL A 25 -15.42 -0.03 10.69
C VAL A 25 -16.91 0.25 10.90
N GLY A 26 -17.26 0.90 12.01
CA GLY A 26 -18.61 1.36 12.28
C GLY A 26 -18.74 1.97 13.68
N SER A 27 -19.80 2.73 13.89
CA SER A 27 -20.17 3.30 15.18
C SER A 27 -21.67 3.14 15.41
N ASP A 28 -22.03 3.00 16.68
CA ASP A 28 -23.40 3.07 17.18
C ASP A 28 -23.50 4.21 18.21
N ALA A 29 -24.65 4.32 18.90
CA ALA A 29 -24.89 5.45 19.81
C ALA A 29 -23.86 5.53 20.95
N ASP A 30 -23.35 4.39 21.42
CA ASP A 30 -22.52 4.32 22.63
C ASP A 30 -21.15 3.64 22.40
N ARG A 31 -20.93 3.04 21.23
CA ARG A 31 -19.74 2.24 20.94
C ARG A 31 -19.18 2.45 19.54
N VAL A 32 -17.90 2.15 19.40
CA VAL A 32 -17.16 2.11 18.13
C VAL A 32 -16.65 0.70 17.88
N THR A 33 -16.83 0.21 16.66
CA THR A 33 -16.27 -1.06 16.19
C THR A 33 -14.95 -0.81 15.47
N LEU A 34 -13.89 -1.46 15.93
CA LEU A 34 -12.51 -1.30 15.50
C LEU A 34 -11.98 -2.60 14.92
N LEU A 35 -11.23 -2.50 13.82
CA LEU A 35 -10.50 -3.63 13.21
C LEU A 35 -9.00 -3.42 13.40
N ALA A 36 -8.30 -4.41 13.95
CA ALA A 36 -6.84 -4.39 14.03
C ALA A 36 -6.24 -4.47 12.62
N VAL A 37 -5.47 -3.45 12.23
CA VAL A 37 -4.87 -3.32 10.90
C VAL A 37 -3.36 -3.13 10.93
N GLY A 38 -2.79 -2.79 12.09
CA GLY A 38 -1.34 -2.76 12.27
C GLY A 38 -0.91 -3.05 13.70
N ASP A 39 0.35 -3.43 13.85
CA ASP A 39 1.00 -3.63 15.15
C ASP A 39 1.45 -2.31 15.79
N GLU A 40 2.11 -2.41 16.94
CA GLU A 40 2.66 -1.28 17.70
C GLU A 40 3.66 -0.44 16.90
N THR A 41 4.37 -1.07 15.96
CA THR A 41 5.33 -0.39 15.08
C THR A 41 4.68 0.28 13.88
N GLY A 42 3.36 0.09 13.71
CA GLY A 42 2.61 0.57 12.55
C GLY A 42 2.74 -0.32 11.32
N ALA A 43 3.33 -1.52 11.45
CA ALA A 43 3.39 -2.48 10.35
C ALA A 43 2.04 -3.15 10.15
N ARG A 44 1.68 -3.45 8.90
CA ARG A 44 0.38 -4.03 8.54
C ARG A 44 0.21 -5.44 9.12
N VAL A 45 -0.97 -5.71 9.68
CA VAL A 45 -1.32 -7.02 10.25
C VAL A 45 -2.66 -7.50 9.68
N HIS A 46 -2.75 -8.80 9.38
CA HIS A 46 -3.93 -9.46 8.82
C HIS A 46 -4.60 -10.43 9.81
N THR A 47 -4.84 -9.97 11.04
CA THR A 47 -5.47 -10.81 12.08
C THR A 47 -6.98 -10.94 11.90
N GLY A 48 -7.63 -9.98 11.24
CA GLY A 48 -9.09 -9.91 11.17
C GLY A 48 -9.76 -9.67 12.53
N ARG A 49 -8.99 -9.26 13.55
CA ARG A 49 -9.51 -9.06 14.91
C ARG A 49 -10.36 -7.80 14.96
N VAL A 50 -11.63 -7.98 15.31
CA VAL A 50 -12.61 -6.90 15.45
C VAL A 50 -12.99 -6.76 16.91
N GLU A 51 -12.93 -5.54 17.43
CA GLU A 51 -13.22 -5.22 18.82
C GLU A 51 -14.23 -4.08 18.92
N ARG A 52 -15.03 -4.07 19.99
CA ARG A 52 -15.98 -2.97 20.26
C ARG A 52 -15.61 -2.27 21.54
N VAL A 53 -15.41 -0.97 21.45
CA VAL A 53 -15.07 -0.13 22.61
C VAL A 53 -16.17 0.90 22.88
N PRO A 54 -16.42 1.26 24.15
CA PRO A 54 -17.24 2.40 24.49
C PRO A 54 -16.71 3.70 23.89
N LEU A 55 -17.59 4.62 23.49
CA LEU A 55 -17.21 5.94 22.98
C LEU A 55 -16.23 6.70 23.90
N PRO A 56 -16.40 6.72 25.24
CA PRO A 56 -15.47 7.41 26.15
C PRO A 56 -14.07 6.79 26.18
N THR A 57 -13.94 5.51 25.83
CA THR A 57 -12.65 4.83 25.69
C THR A 57 -12.03 5.16 24.34
N PHE A 58 -12.84 5.22 23.28
CA PHE A 58 -12.38 5.61 21.95
C PHE A 58 -11.82 7.03 21.92
N ASP A 59 -12.43 7.97 22.65
CA ASP A 59 -11.98 9.37 22.73
C ASP A 59 -10.59 9.54 23.37
N GLN A 60 -10.06 8.50 24.02
CA GLN A 60 -8.71 8.48 24.58
C GLN A 60 -7.65 8.03 23.58
N PHE A 61 -8.06 7.48 22.42
CA PHE A 61 -7.14 6.99 21.41
C PHE A 61 -6.65 8.11 20.50
N GLU A 62 -5.37 8.04 20.14
CA GLU A 62 -4.77 9.01 19.24
C GLU A 62 -5.11 8.70 17.78
N SER A 63 -5.32 9.72 16.95
CA SER A 63 -5.46 9.52 15.51
C SER A 63 -4.15 8.95 14.94
N ALA A 64 -4.26 7.94 14.10
CA ALA A 64 -3.12 7.29 13.45
C ALA A 64 -3.15 7.49 11.93
N GLU A 65 -1.98 7.47 11.31
CA GLU A 65 -1.86 7.30 9.86
C GLU A 65 -2.25 5.86 9.49
N SER A 66 -2.75 5.64 8.27
CA SER A 66 -3.00 4.28 7.80
C SER A 66 -1.69 3.48 7.78
N PRO A 67 -1.69 2.22 8.25
CA PRO A 67 -0.50 1.35 8.18
C PRO A 67 -0.19 0.87 6.75
N ASP A 68 -0.99 1.31 5.76
CA ASP A 68 -0.63 1.14 4.37
C ASP A 68 0.56 2.06 4.05
N PRO A 69 1.73 1.50 3.70
CA PRO A 69 2.91 2.32 3.43
C PRO A 69 2.66 3.10 2.15
N SER A 70 2.38 4.40 2.29
CA SER A 70 2.31 5.36 1.19
C SER A 70 3.71 5.72 0.64
N GLY A 71 4.78 5.15 1.21
CA GLY A 71 6.16 5.40 0.83
C GLY A 71 6.59 4.67 -0.46
N GLY A 72 7.22 5.41 -1.38
CA GLY A 72 7.70 4.90 -2.67
C GLY A 72 8.66 3.71 -2.58
N LEU A 73 9.40 3.55 -1.47
CA LEU A 73 10.30 2.41 -1.26
C LEU A 73 9.57 1.06 -1.11
N THR A 74 8.41 1.04 -0.45
CA THR A 74 7.65 -0.20 -0.29
C THR A 74 6.92 -0.56 -1.58
N ARG A 75 6.36 0.43 -2.27
CA ARG A 75 5.81 0.23 -3.63
C ARG A 75 6.86 -0.28 -4.60
N LEU A 76 8.09 0.26 -4.56
CA LEU A 76 9.19 -0.21 -5.38
C LEU A 76 9.51 -1.69 -5.10
N ARG A 77 9.49 -2.13 -3.83
CA ARG A 77 9.69 -3.55 -3.49
C ARG A 77 8.58 -4.44 -4.03
N ASP A 78 7.33 -4.01 -3.96
CA ASP A 78 6.19 -4.78 -4.49
C ASP A 78 6.26 -4.91 -6.01
N VAL A 79 6.62 -3.82 -6.71
CA VAL A 79 6.88 -3.80 -8.15
C VAL A 79 8.02 -4.74 -8.53
N LEU A 80 9.16 -4.66 -7.83
CA LEU A 80 10.31 -5.53 -8.06
C LEU A 80 9.98 -6.99 -7.76
N GLY A 81 9.20 -7.26 -6.72
CA GLY A 81 8.72 -8.60 -6.38
C GLY A 81 7.85 -9.19 -7.49
N GLY A 82 6.91 -8.39 -8.02
CA GLY A 82 6.06 -8.76 -9.16
C GLY A 82 6.86 -9.01 -10.44
N LEU A 83 7.83 -8.13 -10.75
CA LEU A 83 8.73 -8.28 -11.90
C LEU A 83 9.62 -9.52 -11.76
N ALA A 84 10.15 -9.81 -10.57
CA ALA A 84 10.97 -11.00 -10.32
C ALA A 84 10.16 -12.29 -10.53
N LEU A 85 8.91 -12.32 -10.05
CA LEU A 85 8.01 -13.45 -10.28
C LEU A 85 7.67 -13.63 -11.77
N THR A 86 7.41 -12.53 -12.48
CA THR A 86 7.10 -12.54 -13.91
C THR A 86 8.31 -12.97 -14.74
N ALA A 87 9.50 -12.48 -14.43
CA ALA A 87 10.76 -12.86 -15.07
C ALA A 87 11.10 -14.34 -14.82
N ARG A 88 10.79 -14.85 -13.62
CA ARG A 88 10.99 -16.26 -13.27
C ARG A 88 10.06 -17.20 -14.02
N LEU A 89 8.84 -16.75 -14.34
CA LEU A 89 7.82 -17.54 -15.03
C LEU A 89 7.88 -17.44 -16.56
N ALA A 90 8.52 -16.41 -17.12
CA ALA A 90 8.56 -16.19 -18.57
C ALA A 90 9.97 -15.92 -19.16
N PRO A 91 10.99 -16.76 -18.88
CA PRO A 91 12.37 -16.50 -19.32
C PRO A 91 12.52 -16.52 -20.85
N ARG A 92 11.70 -17.30 -21.56
CA ARG A 92 11.78 -17.43 -23.02
C ARG A 92 11.15 -16.26 -23.79
N ARG A 93 10.27 -15.47 -23.18
CA ARG A 93 9.59 -14.34 -23.86
C ARG A 93 10.36 -13.02 -23.75
N MET A 94 11.08 -12.79 -22.65
CA MET A 94 11.87 -11.56 -22.47
C MET A 94 13.15 -11.51 -23.35
N ALA A 95 13.66 -12.66 -23.79
CA ALA A 95 14.88 -12.74 -24.61
C ALA A 95 14.70 -12.20 -26.04
N GLY A 96 13.46 -12.02 -26.51
CA GLY A 96 13.17 -11.54 -27.88
C GLY A 96 13.43 -10.05 -28.10
N ARG A 97 13.25 -9.20 -27.08
CA ARG A 97 13.39 -7.73 -27.18
C ARG A 97 13.84 -7.08 -25.85
N PRO A 98 15.11 -7.26 -25.44
CA PRO A 98 15.60 -6.84 -24.12
C PRO A 98 15.51 -5.33 -23.88
N LEU A 99 15.64 -4.51 -24.93
CA LEU A 99 15.56 -3.04 -24.84
C LEU A 99 14.17 -2.53 -24.46
N GLN A 100 13.09 -3.12 -25.00
CA GLN A 100 11.72 -2.69 -24.68
C GLN A 100 11.35 -3.06 -23.24
N THR A 101 11.74 -4.24 -22.78
CA THR A 101 11.57 -4.68 -21.40
C THR A 101 12.32 -3.76 -20.44
N LEU A 102 13.57 -3.40 -20.77
CA LEU A 102 14.37 -2.49 -19.96
C LEU A 102 13.72 -1.10 -19.84
N VAL A 103 13.27 -0.53 -20.96
CA VAL A 103 12.60 0.78 -20.98
C VAL A 103 11.31 0.76 -20.17
N GLY A 104 10.50 -0.29 -20.33
CA GLY A 104 9.26 -0.45 -19.56
C GLY A 104 9.50 -0.56 -18.05
N VAL A 105 10.50 -1.36 -17.64
CA VAL A 105 10.89 -1.48 -16.23
C VAL A 105 11.38 -0.15 -15.67
N VAL A 106 12.24 0.56 -16.38
CA VAL A 106 12.76 1.87 -15.93
C VAL A 106 11.63 2.86 -15.72
N LEU A 107 10.67 2.93 -16.64
CA LEU A 107 9.54 3.85 -16.52
C LEU A 107 8.63 3.54 -15.32
N VAL A 108 8.31 2.27 -15.09
CA VAL A 108 7.51 1.84 -13.93
C VAL A 108 8.25 2.08 -12.62
N VAL A 109 9.57 1.84 -12.59
CA VAL A 109 10.40 2.14 -11.42
C VAL A 109 10.38 3.64 -11.13
N VAL A 110 10.59 4.48 -12.14
CA VAL A 110 10.57 5.95 -11.98
C VAL A 110 9.22 6.46 -11.48
N GLU A 111 8.10 5.94 -11.99
CA GLU A 111 6.77 6.24 -11.46
C GLU A 111 6.65 5.87 -9.97
N SER A 112 7.10 4.66 -9.59
CA SER A 112 6.95 4.14 -8.23
C SER A 112 7.68 4.94 -7.15
N LEU A 113 8.73 5.67 -7.54
CA LEU A 113 9.52 6.54 -6.66
C LEU A 113 8.72 7.76 -6.19
N GLY A 114 7.69 8.17 -6.93
CA GLY A 114 6.77 9.25 -6.56
C GLY A 114 7.35 10.67 -6.72
N PRO A 115 6.48 11.70 -6.73
CA PRO A 115 6.86 13.07 -7.10
C PRO A 115 7.85 13.71 -6.13
N ALA A 116 7.79 13.33 -4.84
CA ALA A 116 8.63 13.86 -3.79
C ALA A 116 10.12 13.49 -3.93
N THR A 117 10.44 12.37 -4.57
CA THR A 117 11.83 11.90 -4.75
C THR A 117 12.41 12.30 -6.10
N VAL A 118 11.57 12.37 -7.14
CA VAL A 118 12.00 12.65 -8.52
C VAL A 118 11.91 14.16 -8.84
N GLY A 119 11.23 14.96 -8.01
CA GLY A 119 11.11 16.41 -8.21
C GLY A 119 10.26 16.79 -9.43
N VAL A 120 9.43 15.87 -9.90
CA VAL A 120 8.55 16.04 -11.07
C VAL A 120 7.09 16.01 -10.63
N SER A 121 6.22 16.66 -11.40
CA SER A 121 4.79 16.65 -11.16
C SER A 121 4.20 15.23 -11.18
N GLU A 122 3.24 14.96 -10.31
CA GLU A 122 2.51 13.69 -10.21
C GLU A 122 1.93 13.26 -11.57
N SER A 123 1.42 14.20 -12.36
CA SER A 123 0.89 13.93 -13.69
C SER A 123 1.94 13.38 -14.65
N VAL A 124 3.19 13.82 -14.54
CA VAL A 124 4.30 13.34 -15.39
C VAL A 124 4.66 11.90 -15.03
N LEU A 125 4.64 11.57 -13.74
CA LEU A 125 4.92 10.21 -13.26
C LEU A 125 3.81 9.23 -13.66
N THR A 126 2.54 9.61 -13.53
CA THR A 126 1.42 8.79 -13.98
C THR A 126 1.49 8.52 -15.48
N VAL A 127 1.80 9.53 -16.29
CA VAL A 127 1.95 9.36 -17.74
C VAL A 127 3.13 8.40 -18.04
N ALA A 128 4.28 8.59 -17.40
CA ALA A 128 5.44 7.71 -17.55
C ALA A 128 5.10 6.26 -17.18
N GLY A 129 4.34 6.06 -16.10
CA GLY A 129 3.83 4.76 -15.66
C GLY A 129 2.98 4.05 -16.68
N VAL A 130 1.96 4.73 -17.20
CA VAL A 130 1.07 4.21 -18.25
C VAL A 130 1.86 3.80 -19.49
N PHE A 131 2.82 4.64 -19.92
CA PHE A 131 3.70 4.29 -21.05
C PHE A 131 4.62 3.09 -20.75
N GLY A 132 5.12 2.97 -19.51
CA GLY A 132 5.89 1.83 -19.05
C GLY A 132 5.10 0.52 -19.12
N ILE A 133 3.86 0.53 -18.63
CA ILE A 133 2.94 -0.62 -18.68
C ILE A 133 2.61 -0.99 -20.14
N LEU A 134 2.31 0.00 -20.99
CA LEU A 134 2.05 -0.23 -22.42
C LEU A 134 3.26 -0.86 -23.12
N ALA A 135 4.48 -0.39 -22.84
CA ALA A 135 5.70 -0.96 -23.40
C ALA A 135 5.92 -2.42 -22.96
N LEU A 136 5.68 -2.72 -21.68
CA LEU A 136 5.76 -4.09 -21.14
C LEU A 136 4.69 -5.00 -21.76
N THR A 137 3.48 -4.48 -21.92
CA THR A 137 2.35 -5.23 -22.48
C THR A 137 2.54 -5.47 -23.98
N GLY A 138 3.02 -4.49 -24.73
CA GLY A 138 3.36 -4.64 -26.14
C GLY A 138 4.51 -5.62 -26.37
N ALA A 139 5.51 -5.63 -25.49
CA ALA A 139 6.56 -6.64 -25.51
C ALA A 139 6.03 -8.06 -25.18
N ALA A 140 4.92 -8.17 -24.46
CA ALA A 140 4.32 -9.43 -24.04
C ALA A 140 3.23 -9.98 -24.99
N LEU A 141 2.54 -9.11 -25.76
CA LEU A 141 1.35 -9.44 -26.56
C LEU A 141 1.57 -9.61 -28.07
N ASP A 142 2.78 -9.47 -28.60
CA ASP A 142 3.07 -9.80 -30.01
C ASP A 142 2.99 -11.35 -30.19
N MET A 143 1.78 -11.86 -30.46
CA MET A 143 1.53 -13.16 -31.08
C MET A 143 1.73 -13.03 -32.60
N PRO A 144 2.42 -13.98 -33.27
CA PRO A 144 2.17 -14.22 -34.69
C PRO A 144 0.76 -14.78 -34.92
#